data_AF-A0A5N3WMB4-F1
#
_entry.id   AF-A0A5N3WMB4-F1
#
_cell.length_a   1.000
_cell.length_b   1.000
_cell.length_c   1.000
_cell.angle_alpha   90.00
_cell.angle_beta   90.00
_cell.angle_gamma   90.00
#
_symmetry.space_group_name_H-M   'P 1'
#
loop_
_entity.id
_entity.type
_entity.pdbx_description
1 polymer ?
#
loop_
_entity_poly.entity_id
_entity_poly.type
_entity_poly.pdbx_seq_one_letter_code
_entity_poly.pdbx_strand_id
1 'polypeptide(L)'
;MLPKDDKKKDAGKSVKKDKDPKWSKGRVLDKLNNLVLFDKVMYYKLCKEVPSYKLLTPVVVSERLKILGSLARAALQELLSKQFIKLVSKHGA
;
A
#
# COMPACT_ATOMS: atom_id res chain seq x y z
N MET A 1 -34.56 -10.91 61.19
CA MET A 1 -35.24 -10.96 59.88
C MET A 1 -34.21 -11.34 58.82
N LEU A 2 -34.53 -12.25 57.91
CA LEU A 2 -33.77 -12.53 56.68
C LEU A 2 -34.13 -11.49 55.60
N PRO A 3 -33.28 -11.23 54.58
CA PRO A 3 -33.30 -12.04 53.33
C PRO A 3 -31.94 -12.65 52.87
N LYS A 4 -32.03 -13.55 51.87
CA LYS A 4 -30.96 -14.31 51.19
C LYS A 4 -31.31 -14.53 49.70
N ASP A 5 -30.43 -14.99 48.80
CA ASP A 5 -28.99 -15.29 49.00
C ASP A 5 -28.08 -14.33 48.21
N ASP A 6 -28.28 -14.01 46.91
CA ASP A 6 -28.36 -14.95 45.78
C ASP A 6 -26.95 -15.11 45.19
N LYS A 7 -26.57 -16.35 44.86
CA LYS A 7 -25.16 -16.78 44.84
C LYS A 7 -24.69 -17.17 43.45
N LYS A 8 -23.73 -16.43 42.87
CA LYS A 8 -22.99 -16.91 41.68
C LYS A 8 -21.49 -16.57 41.65
N LYS A 9 -20.77 -17.40 42.40
CA LYS A 9 -19.47 -18.01 42.12
C LYS A 9 -18.32 -17.10 41.64
N ASP A 10 -17.31 -17.04 42.50
CA ASP A 10 -15.89 -17.05 42.15
C ASP A 10 -15.57 -17.72 40.80
N ALA A 11 -14.94 -16.95 39.93
CA ALA A 11 -13.97 -17.41 38.95
C ALA A 11 -12.81 -16.41 38.95
N GLY A 12 -11.95 -16.50 39.95
CA GLY A 12 -10.74 -15.69 40.06
C GLY A 12 -9.70 -16.01 38.98
N LYS A 13 -8.50 -15.43 39.15
CA LYS A 13 -7.35 -15.47 38.21
C LYS A 13 -7.52 -14.64 36.93
N SER A 14 -7.30 -13.35 37.15
CA SER A 14 -6.28 -12.58 36.43
C SER A 14 -5.11 -13.43 35.87
N VAL A 15 -5.26 -13.96 34.65
CA VAL A 15 -4.15 -14.50 33.87
C VAL A 15 -3.61 -13.41 32.95
N LYS A 16 -2.86 -12.47 33.55
CA LYS A 16 -1.81 -11.76 32.81
C LYS A 16 -0.69 -12.76 32.50
N LYS A 17 -0.87 -13.56 31.46
CA LYS A 17 0.25 -14.24 30.79
C LYS A 17 0.78 -13.30 29.72
N ASP A 18 1.87 -12.62 30.07
CA ASP A 18 2.97 -12.26 29.19
C ASP A 18 2.56 -11.87 27.77
N LYS A 19 1.87 -10.75 27.67
CA LYS A 19 1.90 -9.93 26.47
C LYS A 19 2.85 -8.78 26.77
N ASP A 20 4.04 -8.86 26.19
CA ASP A 20 4.99 -7.75 26.18
C ASP A 20 4.26 -6.45 25.81
N PRO A 21 4.51 -5.34 26.53
CA PRO A 21 3.85 -4.08 26.24
C PRO A 21 4.15 -3.70 24.80
N LYS A 22 3.10 -3.58 23.98
CA LYS A 22 3.23 -3.29 22.56
C LYS A 22 3.69 -1.85 22.37
N TRP A 23 5.00 -1.63 22.46
CA TRP A 23 5.69 -0.33 22.44
C TRP A 23 5.39 0.51 21.19
N SER A 24 4.86 -0.10 20.13
CA SER A 24 4.40 0.56 18.92
C SER A 24 2.87 0.59 18.83
N LYS A 25 2.28 1.76 19.11
CA LYS A 25 0.90 2.07 18.74
C LYS A 25 0.81 2.03 17.22
N GLY A 26 0.06 1.07 16.68
CA GLY A 26 0.01 0.81 15.24
C GLY A 26 -0.48 2.04 14.47
N ARG A 27 0.39 2.62 13.63
CA ARG A 27 -0.02 3.61 12.63
C ARG A 27 -0.82 2.87 11.57
N VAL A 28 -2.15 2.99 11.64
CA VAL A 28 -3.03 2.61 10.55
C VAL A 28 -2.85 3.64 9.45
N LEU A 29 -2.31 3.20 8.31
CA LEU A 29 -2.28 4.01 7.09
C LEU A 29 -3.58 3.74 6.33
N ASP A 30 -4.18 4.78 5.76
CA ASP A 30 -5.38 4.64 4.95
C ASP A 30 -5.15 3.74 3.72
N LYS A 31 -6.17 2.97 3.37
CA LYS A 31 -6.11 2.07 2.21
C LYS A 31 -6.19 2.88 0.92
N LEU A 32 -5.06 2.95 0.20
CA LEU A 32 -5.01 3.56 -1.13
C LEU A 32 -5.64 2.61 -2.17
N ASN A 33 -6.72 3.07 -2.80
CA ASN A 33 -7.37 2.37 -3.91
C ASN A 33 -6.67 2.71 -5.23
N ASN A 34 -5.62 1.95 -5.56
CA ASN A 34 -4.89 2.08 -6.82
C ASN A 34 -5.59 1.29 -7.95
N LEU A 35 -5.56 1.84 -9.17
CA LEU A 35 -6.08 1.18 -10.36
C LEU A 35 -5.19 0.00 -10.78
N VAL A 36 -5.83 -1.13 -11.11
CA VAL A 36 -5.15 -2.39 -11.50
C VAL A 36 -5.08 -2.57 -13.03
N LEU A 37 -5.93 -1.85 -13.78
CA LEU A 37 -6.04 -1.89 -15.24
C LEU A 37 -5.79 -0.50 -15.84
N PHE A 38 -5.37 -0.46 -17.11
CA PHE A 38 -5.24 0.78 -17.86
C PHE A 38 -6.55 1.15 -18.57
N ASP A 39 -7.15 2.26 -18.16
CA ASP A 39 -8.14 2.95 -18.98
C ASP A 39 -7.48 3.69 -20.14
N LYS A 40 -8.16 3.81 -21.28
CA LYS A 40 -7.70 4.59 -22.44
C LYS A 40 -7.28 6.01 -22.04
N VAL A 41 -8.05 6.67 -21.16
CA VAL A 41 -7.77 8.02 -20.66
C VAL A 41 -6.45 8.08 -19.88
N MET A 42 -6.17 7.09 -19.03
CA MET A 42 -4.91 7.02 -18.29
C MET A 42 -3.73 6.71 -19.20
N TYR A 43 -3.93 5.89 -20.23
CA TYR A 43 -2.88 5.58 -21.21
C TYR A 43 -2.41 6.82 -21.97
N TYR A 44 -3.33 7.67 -22.44
CA TYR A 44 -2.97 8.94 -23.09
C TYR A 44 -2.25 9.91 -22.13
N LYS A 45 -2.65 9.98 -20.86
CA LYS A 45 -1.94 10.78 -19.85
C LYS A 45 -0.52 10.26 -19.64
N LEU A 46 -0.36 8.95 -19.46
CA LEU A 46 0.93 8.29 -19.27
C LEU A 46 1.90 8.60 -20.42
N CYS A 47 1.47 8.49 -21.66
CA CYS A 47 2.30 8.82 -22.83
C CYS A 47 2.72 10.29 -22.92
N LYS A 48 1.95 11.23 -22.34
CA LYS A 48 2.24 12.67 -22.35
C LYS A 48 3.05 13.13 -21.13
N GLU A 49 2.71 12.62 -19.95
CA GLU A 49 3.28 13.06 -18.67
C GLU A 49 4.64 12.42 -18.41
N VAL A 50 4.83 11.14 -18.73
CA VAL A 50 6.06 10.42 -18.41
C VAL A 50 7.30 11.00 -19.12
N PRO A 51 7.29 11.35 -20.42
CA PRO A 51 8.44 12.01 -21.06
C PRO A 51 8.75 13.41 -20.52
N SER A 52 7.81 14.05 -19.82
CA SER A 52 8.00 15.39 -19.24
C SER A 52 8.75 15.37 -17.90
N TYR A 53 8.88 14.22 -17.25
CA TYR A 53 9.47 14.13 -15.91
C TYR A 53 10.99 13.93 -15.94
N LYS A 54 11.72 14.68 -15.09
CA LYS A 54 13.17 14.58 -14.96
C LYS A 54 13.65 13.26 -14.31
N LEU A 55 12.84 12.66 -13.44
CA LEU A 55 13.15 11.40 -12.76
C LEU A 55 12.00 10.42 -12.97
N LEU A 56 12.34 9.23 -13.48
CA LEU A 56 11.40 8.18 -13.83
C LEU A 56 11.69 6.92 -13.04
N THR A 57 10.79 6.60 -12.11
CA THR A 57 10.81 5.38 -11.30
C THR A 57 9.38 4.84 -11.14
N PRO A 58 9.20 3.53 -10.90
CA PRO A 58 7.87 2.94 -10.71
C PRO A 58 7.06 3.60 -9.60
N VAL A 59 7.73 4.07 -8.53
CA VAL A 59 7.11 4.76 -7.39
C VAL A 59 6.47 6.08 -7.84
N VAL A 60 7.24 6.95 -8.51
CA VAL A 60 6.76 8.25 -9.00
C VAL A 60 5.58 8.07 -9.96
N VAL A 61 5.65 7.10 -10.86
CA VAL A 61 4.55 6.82 -11.80
C VAL A 61 3.31 6.31 -11.07
N SER A 62 3.45 5.42 -10.09
CA SER A 62 2.32 4.93 -9.28
C SER A 62 1.65 6.03 -8.45
N GLU A 63 2.42 6.98 -7.93
CA GLU A 63 1.92 8.08 -7.11
C GLU A 63 1.15 9.13 -7.93
N ARG A 64 1.66 9.48 -9.13
CA ARG A 64 1.02 10.46 -10.02
C ARG A 64 -0.25 9.94 -10.69
N LEU A 65 -0.20 8.72 -11.24
CA LEU A 65 -1.30 8.13 -12.01
C LEU A 65 -2.26 7.29 -11.15
N LYS A 66 -1.96 7.11 -9.85
CA LYS A 66 -2.73 6.25 -8.92
C LYS A 66 -2.92 4.81 -9.43
N ILE A 67 -1.89 4.28 -10.07
CA ILE A 67 -1.86 2.91 -10.61
C ILE A 67 -1.03 1.98 -9.72
N LEU A 68 -1.29 0.68 -9.81
CA LEU A 68 -0.52 -0.32 -9.08
C LEU A 68 0.96 -0.36 -9.54
N GLY A 69 1.88 -0.58 -8.60
CA GLY A 69 3.33 -0.55 -8.89
C GLY A 69 3.81 -1.59 -9.90
N SER A 70 3.11 -2.72 -10.04
CA SER A 70 3.34 -3.71 -11.11
C SER A 70 3.00 -3.13 -12.50
N LEU A 71 1.87 -2.44 -12.62
CA LEU A 71 1.41 -1.80 -13.84
C LEU A 71 2.36 -0.66 -14.26
N ALA A 72 2.87 0.11 -13.28
CA ALA A 72 3.89 1.13 -13.51
C ALA A 72 5.21 0.54 -14.06
N ARG A 73 5.65 -0.63 -13.58
CA ARG A 73 6.84 -1.33 -14.12
C ARG A 73 6.63 -1.77 -15.57
N ALA A 74 5.48 -2.38 -15.88
CA ALA A 74 5.15 -2.83 -17.23
C ALA A 74 5.07 -1.65 -18.23
N ALA A 75 4.44 -0.53 -17.83
CA ALA A 75 4.35 0.64 -18.69
C ALA A 75 5.71 1.32 -18.96
N LEU A 76 6.60 1.36 -17.96
CA LEU A 76 7.97 1.85 -18.18
C LEU A 76 8.77 0.94 -19.13
N GLN A 77 8.51 -0.37 -19.13
CA GLN A 77 9.07 -1.30 -20.12
C GLN A 77 8.50 -1.05 -21.53
N GLU A 78 7.19 -0.86 -21.68
CA GLU A 78 6.59 -0.50 -22.98
C GLU A 78 7.16 0.80 -23.55
N LEU A 79 7.28 1.84 -22.72
CA LEU A 79 7.78 3.15 -23.13
C LEU A 79 9.26 3.12 -23.53
N LEU A 80 10.05 2.24 -22.89
CA LEU A 80 11.44 1.95 -23.27
C LEU A 80 11.48 1.25 -24.63
N SER A 81 10.66 0.20 -24.84
CA SER A 81 10.55 -0.49 -26.15
C SER A 81 10.10 0.44 -27.28
N LYS A 82 9.25 1.43 -26.97
CA LYS A 82 8.78 2.48 -27.88
C LYS A 82 9.75 3.68 -27.99
N GLN A 83 10.91 3.61 -27.34
CA GLN A 83 11.97 4.64 -27.34
C GLN A 83 11.58 6.03 -26.83
N PHE A 84 10.47 6.17 -26.09
CA PHE A 84 10.10 7.44 -25.45
C PHE A 84 10.99 7.80 -24.26
N ILE A 85 11.70 6.81 -23.68
CA ILE A 85 12.51 6.96 -22.46
C ILE A 85 13.84 6.22 -22.63
N LYS A 86 14.93 6.83 -22.16
CA LYS A 86 16.24 6.18 -22.05
C LYS A 86 16.40 5.54 -20.66
N LEU A 87 16.77 4.26 -20.64
CA LEU A 87 17.19 3.59 -19.41
C LEU A 87 18.55 4.15 -18.94
N VAL A 88 18.61 4.59 -17.68
CA VAL A 88 19.86 5.12 -17.07
C VAL A 88 20.56 4.06 -16.22
N SER A 89 19.81 3.34 -15.39
CA SER A 89 20.29 2.23 -14.58
C SER A 89 19.15 1.26 -14.28
N LYS A 90 19.44 -0.03 -14.22
CA LYS A 90 18.52 -1.07 -13.75
C LYS A 90 19.23 -1.86 -12.65
N HIS A 91 18.62 -1.94 -11.48
CA HIS A 91 19.06 -2.79 -10.37
C HIS A 91 17.88 -3.64 -9.90
N GLY A 92 18.09 -4.94 -9.73
CA GLY A 92 17.02 -5.94 -9.61
C GLY A 92 16.51 -6.45 -10.96
N ALA A 93 16.04 -7.70 -10.97
CA ALA A 93 15.49 -8.39 -12.14
C ALA A 93 14.09 -7.89 -12.51
#